data_AF-A0A969S1K2-F1
#
_entry.id   AF-A0A969S1K2-F1
#
_cell.length_a   1.000
_cell.length_b   1.000
_cell.length_c   1.000
_cell.angle_alpha   90.00
_cell.angle_beta   90.00
_cell.angle_gamma   90.00
#
_symmetry.space_group_name_H-M   'P 1'
#
loop_
_entity.id
_entity.type
_entity.pdbx_description
1 polymer ?
#
loop_
_entity_poly.entity_id
_entity_poly.type
_entity_poly.pdbx_seq_one_letter_code
_entity_poly.pdbx_strand_id
1 'polypeptide(L)'
;MNNEIKAYLLGLIGIVSFGFTLPATKAAVPFFGVITVGVGRAVVAGLLGFILLSITRSPIPKRQQIQRLLVVALGVVLGFPLFSAYAMKYVPAAHGAIVVGLLPLFTALFGVILAKEKPPLGYWLAGLVGS
;
A
#
# COMPACT_ATOMS: atom_id res chain seq x y z
N MET A 1 -18.62 -18.50 12.93
CA MET A 1 -17.20 -18.10 12.79
C MET A 1 -17.01 -16.81 13.56
N ASN A 2 -16.20 -16.83 14.64
CA ASN A 2 -15.96 -15.65 15.49
C ASN A 2 -15.42 -14.48 14.65
N ASN A 3 -15.82 -13.25 15.00
CA ASN A 3 -15.38 -12.04 14.31
C ASN A 3 -13.85 -11.88 14.33
N GLU A 4 -13.18 -12.42 15.36
CA GLU A 4 -11.71 -12.47 15.47
C GLU A 4 -11.07 -13.34 14.39
N ILE A 5 -11.59 -14.55 14.18
CA ILE A 5 -11.09 -15.45 13.13
C ILE A 5 -11.28 -14.82 11.75
N LYS A 6 -12.41 -14.15 11.52
CA LYS A 6 -12.64 -13.38 10.28
C LYS A 6 -11.59 -12.28 10.10
N ALA A 7 -11.29 -11.51 11.15
CA ALA A 7 -10.30 -10.45 11.10
C ALA A 7 -8.89 -11.01 10.80
N TYR A 8 -8.49 -12.10 11.45
CA TYR A 8 -7.20 -12.74 11.18
C TYR A 8 -7.11 -13.30 9.76
N LEU A 9 -8.17 -13.90 9.24
CA LEU A 9 -8.20 -14.41 7.86
C LEU A 9 -8.10 -13.26 6.84
N LEU A 10 -8.84 -12.17 7.03
CA LEU A 10 -8.75 -10.99 6.17
C LEU A 10 -7.36 -10.35 6.24
N GLY A 11 -6.76 -10.29 7.44
CA GLY A 11 -5.39 -9.84 7.64
C GLY A 11 -4.37 -10.70 6.89
N LEU A 12 -4.50 -12.02 6.99
CA LEU A 12 -3.63 -12.98 6.29
C LEU A 12 -3.73 -12.81 4.76
N ILE A 13 -4.94 -12.68 4.22
CA ILE A 13 -5.14 -12.41 2.79
C ILE A 13 -4.45 -11.11 2.39
N GLY A 14 -4.58 -10.07 3.20
CA GLY A 14 -3.89 -8.79 3.00
C GLY A 14 -2.37 -8.95 2.96
N ILE A 15 -1.80 -9.64 3.94
CA ILE A 15 -0.35 -9.89 4.05
C ILE A 15 0.17 -10.67 2.84
N VAL A 16 -0.50 -11.76 2.46
CA VAL A 16 -0.09 -12.60 1.33
C VAL A 16 -0.18 -11.81 0.02
N SER A 17 -1.28 -11.09 -0.19
CA SER A 17 -1.49 -10.26 -1.38
C SER A 17 -0.45 -9.15 -1.48
N PHE A 18 -0.17 -8.47 -0.37
CA PHE A 18 0.80 -7.38 -0.32
C PHE A 18 2.23 -7.89 -0.50
N GLY A 19 2.63 -8.96 0.20
CA GLY A 19 3.97 -9.55 0.09
C GLY A 19 4.30 -10.06 -1.31
N PHE A 20 3.29 -10.53 -2.06
CA PHE A 20 3.48 -10.98 -3.44
C PHE A 20 3.70 -9.83 -4.44
N THR A 21 3.45 -8.57 -4.06
CA THR A 21 3.51 -7.41 -4.96
C THR A 21 4.86 -7.25 -5.63
N LEU A 22 5.96 -7.33 -4.88
CA LEU A 22 7.31 -7.11 -5.44
C LEU A 22 7.78 -8.27 -6.33
N PRO A 23 7.64 -9.55 -5.93
CA PRO A 23 7.89 -10.68 -6.83
C PRO A 23 7.10 -10.60 -8.14
N ALA A 24 5.79 -10.32 -8.07
CA ALA A 24 4.95 -10.17 -9.25
C ALA A 24 5.40 -8.99 -10.13
N THR A 25 5.72 -7.85 -9.53
CA THR A 25 6.21 -6.66 -10.25
C THR A 25 7.55 -6.97 -10.94
N LYS A 26 8.49 -7.62 -10.26
CA LYS A 26 9.78 -8.03 -10.83
C LYS A 26 9.60 -8.98 -12.01
N ALA A 27 8.66 -9.92 -11.92
CA ALA A 27 8.35 -10.86 -12.99
C ALA A 27 7.66 -10.18 -14.19
N ALA A 28 6.79 -9.19 -13.96
CA ALA A 28 6.00 -8.55 -15.01
C ALA A 28 6.75 -7.44 -15.77
N VAL A 29 7.67 -6.71 -15.11
CA VAL A 29 8.39 -5.56 -15.70
C VAL A 29 9.11 -5.88 -17.01
N PRO A 30 9.79 -7.04 -17.19
CA PRO A 30 10.44 -7.40 -18.45
C PRO A 30 9.48 -7.56 -19.65
N PHE A 31 8.23 -7.97 -19.40
CA PHE A 31 7.25 -8.25 -20.46
C PHE A 31 6.41 -7.02 -20.84
N PHE A 32 5.98 -6.24 -19.84
CA PHE A 32 5.02 -5.15 -20.06
C PHE A 32 5.65 -3.75 -19.94
N GLY A 33 6.86 -3.65 -19.39
CA GLY A 33 7.52 -2.39 -19.09
C GLY A 33 7.04 -1.74 -17.78
N VAL A 34 7.85 -0.83 -17.25
CA VAL A 34 7.66 -0.22 -15.91
C VAL A 34 6.39 0.61 -15.81
N ILE A 35 6.10 1.43 -16.83
CA ILE A 35 4.95 2.34 -16.81
C ILE A 35 3.66 1.53 -16.83
N THR A 36 3.57 0.51 -17.69
CA THR A 36 2.39 -0.35 -17.80
C THR A 36 2.15 -1.14 -16.53
N VAL A 37 3.19 -1.72 -15.92
CA VAL A 37 3.02 -2.46 -14.66
C VAL A 37 2.67 -1.53 -13.49
N GLY A 38 3.30 -0.36 -13.41
CA GLY A 38 3.07 0.63 -12.34
C GLY A 38 1.70 1.30 -12.43
N VAL A 39 1.35 1.86 -13.59
CA VAL A 39 0.10 2.61 -13.81
C VAL A 39 -1.06 1.70 -14.19
N GLY A 40 -0.81 0.62 -14.93
CA GLY A 40 -1.88 -0.27 -15.41
C GLY A 40 -2.69 -0.88 -14.26
N ARG A 41 -2.04 -1.23 -13.14
CA ARG A 41 -2.75 -1.72 -11.95
C ARG A 41 -3.67 -0.65 -11.33
N ALA A 42 -3.30 0.63 -11.41
CA ALA A 42 -4.15 1.73 -10.95
C ALA A 42 -5.40 1.89 -11.82
N VAL A 43 -5.29 1.66 -13.13
CA VAL A 43 -6.44 1.67 -14.05
C VAL A 43 -7.42 0.55 -13.68
N VAL A 44 -6.93 -0.68 -13.49
CA VAL A 44 -7.76 -1.82 -13.10
C VAL A 44 -8.44 -1.57 -11.74
N ALA A 45 -7.67 -1.16 -10.73
CA ALA A 45 -8.21 -0.84 -9.41
C ALA A 45 -9.22 0.32 -9.45
N GLY A 46 -8.95 1.34 -10.26
CA GLY A 46 -9.84 2.49 -10.47
C GLY A 46 -11.16 2.09 -11.13
N LEU A 47 -11.14 1.21 -12.14
CA LEU A 47 -12.34 0.68 -12.77
C LEU A 47 -13.19 -0.14 -11.79
N LEU A 48 -12.56 -1.06 -11.05
CA LEU A 48 -13.25 -1.86 -10.03
C LEU A 48 -13.85 -0.97 -8.93
N GLY A 49 -13.08 0.01 -8.46
CA GLY A 49 -13.54 1.00 -7.48
C GLY A 49 -14.71 1.83 -8.02
N PHE A 50 -14.64 2.28 -9.28
CA PHE A 50 -15.71 3.03 -9.92
C PHE A 50 -17.00 2.22 -10.03
N ILE A 51 -16.91 0.95 -10.46
CA ILE A 51 -18.05 0.03 -10.52
C ILE A 51 -18.66 -0.14 -9.12
N LEU A 52 -17.83 -0.40 -8.11
CA LEU A 52 -18.29 -0.60 -6.73
C LEU A 52 -18.97 0.66 -6.16
N LEU A 53 -18.40 1.84 -6.38
CA LEU A 53 -18.98 3.11 -5.94
C LEU A 53 -20.29 3.43 -6.67
N SER A 54 -20.40 3.05 -7.95
CA SER A 54 -21.63 3.20 -8.73
C SER A 54 -22.75 2.29 -8.23
N ILE A 55 -22.43 1.04 -7.90
CA ILE A 55 -23.38 0.07 -7.33
C ILE A 55 -23.84 0.52 -5.93
N THR A 56 -22.90 0.96 -5.09
CA THR A 56 -23.21 1.41 -3.72
C THR A 56 -23.81 2.82 -3.66
N ARG A 57 -23.86 3.54 -4.78
CA ARG A 57 -24.33 4.93 -4.89
C ARG A 57 -23.67 5.85 -3.86
N SER A 58 -22.37 5.68 -3.70
CA SER A 58 -21.60 6.42 -2.70
C SER A 58 -21.62 7.93 -2.99
N PRO A 59 -21.72 8.79 -1.96
CA PRO A 59 -21.77 10.24 -2.15
C PRO A 59 -20.44 10.77 -2.68
N ILE A 60 -20.49 11.83 -3.50
CA ILE A 60 -19.31 12.49 -4.03
C ILE A 60 -18.53 13.15 -2.88
N PRO A 61 -17.18 13.02 -2.82
CA PRO A 61 -16.38 13.60 -1.76
C PRO A 61 -16.47 15.13 -1.70
N LYS A 62 -16.46 15.70 -0.49
CA LYS A 62 -16.38 17.15 -0.28
C LYS A 62 -15.00 17.69 -0.71
N ARG A 63 -14.90 18.97 -1.08
CA ARG A 63 -13.64 19.61 -1.53
C ARG A 63 -12.44 19.36 -0.61
N GLN A 64 -12.63 19.39 0.71
CA GLN A 64 -11.57 19.11 1.69
C GLN A 64 -11.10 17.64 1.64
N GLN A 65 -12.00 16.70 1.33
CA GLN A 65 -11.65 15.28 1.17
C GLN A 65 -10.88 15.07 -0.15
N ILE A 66 -11.20 15.81 -1.21
CA ILE A 66 -10.48 15.74 -2.49
C ILE A 66 -9.00 16.06 -2.31
N GLN A 67 -8.66 17.10 -1.54
CA GLN A 67 -7.26 17.44 -1.28
C GLN A 67 -6.50 16.30 -0.60
N ARG A 68 -7.12 15.65 0.40
CA ARG A 68 -6.52 14.50 1.09
C ARG A 68 -6.41 13.28 0.16
N LEU A 69 -7.44 13.04 -0.66
CA LEU A 69 -7.43 11.98 -1.66
C LEU A 69 -6.33 12.17 -2.70
N LEU A 70 -6.06 13.41 -3.13
CA LEU A 70 -4.96 13.71 -4.05
C LEU A 70 -3.60 13.35 -3.45
N VAL A 71 -3.35 13.66 -2.18
CA VAL A 71 -2.10 13.28 -1.50
C VAL A 71 -1.96 11.76 -1.46
N VAL A 72 -3.02 11.04 -1.10
CA VAL A 72 -3.01 9.56 -1.08
C VAL A 72 -2.81 9.00 -2.48
N ALA A 73 -3.47 9.56 -3.50
CA ALA A 73 -3.32 9.12 -4.88
C ALA A 73 -1.90 9.32 -5.39
N LEU A 74 -1.29 10.48 -5.15
CA LEU A 74 0.09 10.75 -5.54
C LEU A 74 1.07 9.77 -4.90
N GLY A 75 0.91 9.45 -3.61
CA GLY A 75 1.80 8.53 -2.91
C GLY A 75 1.54 7.05 -3.25
N VAL A 76 0.31 6.59 -3.09
CA VAL A 76 -0.04 5.16 -3.12
C VAL A 76 -0.38 4.66 -4.53
N VAL A 77 -1.00 5.52 -5.35
CA VAL A 77 -1.47 5.13 -6.69
C VAL A 77 -0.44 5.41 -7.77
N LEU A 78 0.38 6.45 -7.62
CA LEU A 78 1.44 6.79 -8.59
C LEU A 78 2.84 6.53 -8.04
N GLY A 79 3.20 7.13 -6.91
CA GLY A 79 4.54 7.11 -6.35
C GLY A 79 5.06 5.70 -6.10
N PHE A 80 4.47 4.99 -5.13
CA PHE A 80 4.91 3.66 -4.76
C PHE A 80 4.93 2.67 -5.95
N PRO A 81 3.87 2.57 -6.79
CA PRO A 81 3.90 1.72 -7.98
C PRO A 81 4.99 2.03 -8.99
N LEU A 82 5.18 3.30 -9.35
CA LEU A 82 6.17 3.68 -10.35
C LEU A 82 7.58 3.47 -9.83
N PHE A 83 7.86 3.92 -8.61
CA PHE A 83 9.19 3.77 -8.01
C PHE A 83 9.52 2.31 -7.70
N SER A 84 8.57 1.50 -7.22
CA SER A 84 8.80 0.06 -7.00
C SER A 84 9.03 -0.69 -8.32
N ALA A 85 8.23 -0.45 -9.35
CA ALA A 85 8.43 -1.06 -10.66
C ALA A 85 9.77 -0.64 -11.29
N TYR A 86 10.18 0.62 -11.13
CA TYR A 86 11.48 1.11 -11.56
C TYR A 86 12.62 0.43 -10.80
N ALA A 87 12.55 0.36 -9.46
CA ALA A 87 13.54 -0.33 -8.64
C ALA A 87 13.70 -1.80 -9.04
N MET A 88 12.60 -2.48 -9.36
CA MET A 88 12.61 -3.86 -9.82
C MET A 88 13.34 -4.06 -11.17
N LYS A 89 13.72 -3.02 -11.91
CA LYS A 89 14.68 -3.20 -13.02
C LYS A 89 16.08 -3.54 -12.52
N TYR A 90 16.49 -2.97 -11.39
CA TYR A 90 17.89 -2.95 -10.94
C TYR A 90 18.14 -3.90 -9.77
N VAL A 91 17.20 -3.99 -8.83
CA VAL A 91 17.38 -4.81 -7.61
C VAL A 91 16.54 -6.08 -7.63
N PRO A 92 16.97 -7.15 -6.94
CA PRO A 92 16.13 -8.32 -6.68
C PRO A 92 14.93 -7.96 -5.79
N ALA A 93 13.84 -8.72 -5.93
CA ALA A 93 12.64 -8.52 -5.10
C ALA A 93 12.92 -8.69 -3.60
N ALA A 94 13.86 -9.57 -3.23
CA ALA A 94 14.26 -9.77 -1.83
C ALA A 94 14.82 -8.49 -1.18
N HIS A 95 15.63 -7.70 -1.91
CA HIS A 95 16.15 -6.43 -1.39
C HIS A 95 15.03 -5.41 -1.23
N GLY A 96 14.13 -5.32 -2.21
CA GLY A 96 12.94 -4.47 -2.11
C GLY A 96 12.03 -4.86 -0.94
N ALA A 97 11.91 -6.16 -0.65
CA ALA A 97 11.08 -6.66 0.44
C ALA A 97 11.61 -6.19 1.81
N ILE A 98 12.93 -6.19 2.02
CA ILE A 98 13.54 -5.65 3.24
C ILE A 98 13.22 -4.17 3.41
N VAL A 99 13.35 -3.37 2.34
CA VAL A 99 13.04 -1.93 2.38
C VAL A 99 11.57 -1.68 2.70
N VAL A 100 10.67 -2.47 2.10
CA VAL A 100 9.23 -2.38 2.38
C VAL A 100 8.89 -2.92 3.77
N GLY A 101 9.70 -3.83 4.34
CA GLY A 101 9.59 -4.29 5.72
C GLY A 101 9.64 -3.16 6.73
N LEU A 102 10.37 -2.07 6.44
CA LEU A 102 10.45 -0.87 7.27
C LEU A 102 9.20 0.03 7.21
N LEU A 103 8.31 -0.20 6.24
CA LEU A 103 7.14 0.65 6.01
C LEU A 103 6.19 0.76 7.23
N PRO A 104 5.91 -0.29 8.02
CA PRO A 104 5.11 -0.19 9.24
C PRO A 104 5.75 0.76 10.27
N LEU A 105 7.07 0.72 10.46
CA LEU A 105 7.77 1.66 11.35
C LEU A 105 7.62 3.10 10.88
N PHE A 106 7.80 3.38 9.58
CA PHE A 106 7.56 4.72 9.04
C PHE A 106 6.09 5.13 9.15
N THR A 107 5.16 4.21 8.92
CA THR A 107 3.72 4.46 9.05
C THR A 107 3.35 4.82 10.49
N ALA A 108 3.90 4.09 11.46
CA ALA A 108 3.79 4.40 12.88
C ALA A 108 4.35 5.80 13.19
N LEU A 109 5.54 6.11 12.68
CA LEU A 109 6.18 7.42 12.87
C LEU A 109 5.30 8.58 12.37
N PHE A 110 4.86 8.52 11.12
CA PHE A 110 3.98 9.55 10.57
C PHE A 110 2.61 9.58 11.26
N GLY A 111 2.09 8.42 11.67
CA GLY A 111 0.86 8.31 12.45
C GLY A 111 0.94 9.07 13.76
N VAL A 112 2.03 8.89 14.51
CA VAL A 112 2.29 9.58 15.77
C VAL A 112 2.44 11.09 15.56
N ILE A 113 3.18 11.51 14.54
CA ILE A 113 3.35 12.94 14.20
C ILE A 113 2.01 13.58 13.86
N LEU A 114 1.19 12.91 13.04
CA LEU A 114 -0.10 13.43 12.57
C LEU A 114 -1.16 13.44 13.69
N ALA A 115 -1.19 12.41 14.53
CA ALA A 115 -2.08 12.29 15.68
C ALA A 115 -1.63 13.13 16.89
N LYS A 116 -0.39 13.63 16.87
CA LYS A 116 0.27 14.35 17.97
C LYS A 116 0.33 13.53 19.27
N GLU A 117 0.44 12.22 19.14
CA GLU A 117 0.54 11.29 20.27
C GLU A 117 1.99 11.18 20.77
N LYS A 118 2.18 10.69 21.99
CA LYS A 118 3.51 10.43 22.56
C LYS A 118 3.58 8.97 23.07
N PRO A 119 3.83 8.00 22.18
CA PRO A 119 3.87 6.60 22.55
C PRO A 119 5.06 6.31 23.49
N PRO A 120 4.92 5.34 24.39
CA PRO A 120 6.02 4.90 25.26
C PRO A 120 7.10 4.16 24.47
N LEU A 121 8.30 4.02 25.04
CA LEU A 121 9.45 3.37 24.39
C LEU A 121 9.15 1.94 23.89
N GLY A 122 8.35 1.18 24.64
CA GLY A 122 7.95 -0.18 24.25
C GLY A 122 7.22 -0.26 22.91
N TYR A 123 6.47 0.79 22.53
CA TYR A 123 5.81 0.88 21.23
C TYR A 123 6.83 0.94 20.09
N TRP A 124 7.87 1.76 20.25
CA TRP A 124 8.93 1.90 19.26
C TRP A 124 9.80 0.65 19.16
N LEU A 125 10.09 0.00 20.29
CA LEU A 125 10.81 -1.28 20.30
C LEU A 125 10.02 -2.38 19.58
N ALA A 126 8.73 -2.49 19.85
CA ALA A 126 7.87 -3.44 19.15
C ALA A 126 7.80 -3.14 17.63
N GLY A 127 7.68 -1.87 17.26
CA GLY A 127 7.69 -1.44 15.87
C GLY A 127 9.01 -1.75 15.16
N LEU A 128 10.14 -1.59 15.86
CA LEU A 128 11.48 -1.83 15.32
C LEU A 128 11.82 -3.33 15.22
N VAL A 129 11.30 -4.16 16.12
CA VAL A 129 11.47 -5.63 16.06
C VAL A 129 10.53 -6.25 15.04
N GLY A 130 9.33 -5.70 14.87
CA GLY A 130 8.31 -6.22 13.95
C GLY A 130 8.41 -5.78 12.50
N SER A 131 9.30 -4.81 12.19
CA SER A 131 9.54 -4.28 10.84
C SER A 131 10.89 -4.74 10.31
#